data_AF-A0A3M9LRC4-F1
#
_entry.id   AF-A0A3M9LRC4-F1
#
_cell.length_a   1.000
_cell.length_b   1.000
_cell.length_c   1.000
_cell.angle_alpha   90.00
_cell.angle_beta   90.00
_cell.angle_gamma   90.00
#
_symmetry.space_group_name_H-M   'P 1'
#
loop_
_entity.id
_entity.type
_entity.pdbx_description
1 polymer ?
#
loop_
_entity_poly.entity_id
_entity_poly.type
_entity_poly.pdbx_seq_one_letter_code
_entity_poly.pdbx_strand_id
1 'polypeptide(L)'
;MKKVININSKSDYWDYDSLNDSFFAFSKGVQYKSSIEIDGVLLDVGMDNSIVGIEILDAAKRFGISKYDMKNLKQIRADIKVSEESINIKLLLEVSKRNRELPLKLSITGANEMKLPSTSSGTMAVAA
;
A
#
# COMPACT_ATOMS: atom_id res chain seq x y z
N MET A 1 -6.30 -20.95 -18.26
CA MET A 1 -5.10 -20.94 -17.41
C MET A 1 -5.12 -19.67 -16.56
N LYS A 2 -5.29 -19.77 -15.23
CA LYS A 2 -5.24 -18.60 -14.34
C LYS A 2 -3.76 -18.35 -13.99
N LYS A 3 -3.21 -17.25 -14.49
CA LYS A 3 -1.83 -16.80 -14.19
C LYS A 3 -1.86 -16.19 -12.79
N VAL A 4 -1.32 -16.91 -11.81
CA VAL A 4 -1.18 -16.43 -10.43
C VAL A 4 0.05 -15.51 -10.40
N ILE A 5 -0.16 -14.21 -10.20
CA ILE A 5 0.93 -13.26 -9.95
C ILE A 5 1.12 -13.21 -8.43
N ASN A 6 2.08 -13.99 -7.92
CA ASN A 6 2.52 -13.87 -6.53
C ASN A 6 3.40 -12.62 -6.41
N ILE A 7 2.81 -11.49 -6.04
CA ILE A 7 3.58 -10.33 -5.61
C ILE A 7 3.86 -10.56 -4.12
N ASN A 8 5.12 -10.90 -3.81
CA ASN A 8 5.72 -10.82 -2.49
C ASN A 8 6.85 -9.78 -2.65
N SER A 9 6.50 -8.56 -3.07
CA SER A 9 7.49 -7.50 -3.17
C SER A 9 7.71 -6.98 -1.76
N LYS A 10 8.90 -7.28 -1.24
CA LYS A 10 9.48 -6.40 -0.24
C LYS A 10 9.62 -5.03 -0.93
N SER A 11 8.98 -3.96 -0.44
CA SER A 11 9.33 -2.66 -1.01
C SER A 11 10.80 -2.37 -0.65
N ASP A 12 11.55 -1.83 -1.60
CA ASP A 12 12.96 -1.51 -1.40
C ASP A 12 13.15 -0.18 -0.65
N TYR A 13 12.09 0.61 -0.60
CA TYR A 13 12.05 1.90 0.06
C TYR A 13 10.65 2.20 0.58
N TRP A 14 10.62 2.93 1.69
CA TRP A 14 9.43 3.58 2.21
C TRP A 14 9.85 4.83 2.99
N ASP A 15 8.93 5.78 3.13
CA ASP A 15 9.10 6.97 3.95
C ASP A 15 7.75 7.54 4.39
N TYR A 16 7.79 8.39 5.40
CA TYR A 16 6.63 9.15 5.87
C TYR A 16 6.99 10.64 5.98
N ASP A 17 6.38 11.44 5.13
CA ASP A 17 6.47 12.90 5.19
C ASP A 17 5.45 13.45 6.18
N SER A 18 5.93 13.79 7.39
CA SER A 18 5.08 14.39 8.42
C SER A 18 4.56 15.79 8.09
N LEU A 19 5.22 16.54 7.20
CA LEU A 19 4.73 17.86 6.82
C LEU A 19 3.43 17.71 6.04
N ASN A 20 3.45 16.83 5.03
CA ASN A 20 2.31 16.56 4.16
C ASN A 20 1.36 15.46 4.68
N ASP A 21 1.71 14.77 5.77
CA ASP A 21 0.99 13.59 6.27
C ASP A 21 0.81 12.51 5.19
N SER A 22 1.86 12.28 4.40
CA SER A 22 1.87 11.27 3.33
C SER A 22 2.85 10.15 3.65
N PHE A 23 2.38 8.91 3.56
CA PHE A 23 3.23 7.72 3.61
C PHE A 23 3.38 7.16 2.21
N PHE A 24 4.57 6.73 1.82
CA PHE A 24 4.78 6.05 0.55
C PHE A 24 5.75 4.88 0.67
N ALA A 25 5.54 3.86 -0.15
CA ALA A 25 6.42 2.71 -0.28
C ALA A 25 6.46 2.24 -1.74
N PHE A 26 7.65 1.95 -2.26
CA PHE A 26 7.83 1.50 -3.64
C PHE A 26 8.97 0.49 -3.81
N SER A 27 8.89 -0.26 -4.91
CA SER A 27 9.93 -1.21 -5.34
C SER A 27 10.91 -0.49 -6.28
N LYS A 28 12.21 -0.60 -6.03
CA LYS A 28 13.26 -0.01 -6.89
C LYS A 28 13.44 -0.88 -8.14
N GLY A 29 13.97 -0.27 -9.19
CA GLY A 29 14.30 -0.98 -10.44
C GLY A 29 13.09 -1.43 -11.26
N VAL A 30 11.87 -1.04 -10.87
CA VAL A 30 10.65 -1.30 -11.65
C VAL A 30 10.23 -0.02 -12.36
N GLN A 31 9.83 -0.13 -13.63
CA GLN A 31 9.32 1.00 -14.40
C GLN A 31 7.86 1.27 -14.07
N TYR A 32 7.61 2.47 -13.59
CA TYR A 32 6.29 3.06 -13.41
C TYR A 32 5.55 3.20 -14.75
N LYS A 33 4.24 2.93 -14.74
CA LYS A 33 3.34 3.15 -15.88
C LYS A 33 2.24 4.15 -15.57
N SER A 34 1.54 3.97 -14.45
CA SER A 34 0.36 4.76 -14.07
C SER A 34 0.04 4.60 -12.59
N SER A 35 -0.80 5.46 -12.03
CA SER A 35 -1.32 5.33 -10.65
C SER A 35 -2.84 5.25 -10.64
N ILE A 36 -3.40 4.51 -9.69
CA ILE A 36 -4.86 4.45 -9.41
C ILE A 36 -5.09 5.06 -8.03
N GLU A 37 -5.92 6.10 -7.95
CA GLU A 37 -6.35 6.64 -6.67
C GLU A 37 -7.65 5.96 -6.21
N ILE A 38 -7.66 5.48 -4.96
CA ILE A 38 -8.83 4.90 -4.31
C ILE A 38 -8.90 5.45 -2.89
N ASP A 39 -9.85 6.35 -2.62
CA ASP A 39 -10.06 6.96 -1.31
C ASP A 39 -8.73 7.44 -0.69
N GLY A 40 -8.02 8.33 -1.39
CA GLY A 40 -6.74 8.89 -0.95
C GLY A 40 -5.60 7.87 -0.73
N VAL A 41 -5.73 6.66 -1.29
CA VAL A 41 -4.62 5.72 -1.47
C VAL A 41 -4.30 5.61 -2.95
N LEU A 42 -3.08 5.92 -3.33
CA LEU A 42 -2.59 5.75 -4.68
C LEU A 42 -1.88 4.40 -4.79
N LEU A 43 -2.26 3.60 -5.78
CA LEU A 43 -1.55 2.38 -6.16
C LEU A 43 -0.76 2.63 -7.43
N ASP A 44 0.55 2.51 -7.36
CA ASP A 44 1.41 2.62 -8.54
C ASP A 44 1.46 1.29 -9.28
N VAL A 45 1.19 1.35 -10.57
CA VAL A 45 1.13 0.22 -11.49
C VAL A 45 2.37 0.26 -12.38
N GLY A 46 3.07 -0.87 -12.47
CA GLY A 46 4.24 -1.06 -13.33
C GLY A 46 3.87 -1.38 -14.78
N MET A 47 4.88 -1.39 -15.65
CA MET A 47 4.71 -1.71 -17.09
C MET A 47 4.06 -3.07 -17.35
N ASP A 48 4.26 -4.05 -16.45
CA ASP A 48 3.71 -5.41 -16.51
C ASP A 48 2.34 -5.54 -15.80
N ASN A 49 1.75 -4.42 -15.39
CA ASN A 49 0.53 -4.33 -14.57
C ASN A 49 0.68 -4.90 -13.14
N SER A 50 1.90 -5.10 -12.65
CA SER A 50 2.13 -5.35 -11.22
C SER A 50 1.90 -4.08 -10.39
N ILE A 51 1.53 -4.24 -9.12
CA ILE A 51 1.57 -3.13 -8.17
C ILE A 51 3.00 -2.96 -7.70
N VAL A 52 3.57 -1.78 -7.92
CA VAL A 52 4.99 -1.49 -7.67
C VAL A 52 5.19 -0.48 -6.55
N GLY A 53 4.13 0.23 -6.17
CA GLY A 53 4.14 1.20 -5.10
C GLY A 53 2.76 1.48 -4.52
N ILE A 54 2.77 2.13 -3.37
CA ILE A 54 1.58 2.61 -2.68
C ILE A 54 1.90 3.94 -1.99
N GLU A 55 1.00 4.91 -2.11
CA GLU A 55 1.00 6.15 -1.33
C GLU A 55 -0.32 6.27 -0.57
N ILE A 56 -0.24 6.67 0.71
CA ILE A 56 -1.40 6.88 1.59
C ILE A 56 -1.39 8.35 1.99
N LEU A 57 -2.36 9.11 1.48
CA LEU A 57 -2.57 10.50 1.85
C LEU A 57 -3.28 10.59 3.20
N ASP A 58 -3.01 11.65 3.97
CA ASP A 58 -3.54 11.82 5.33
C ASP A 58 -3.28 10.59 6.22
N ALA A 59 -2.10 9.97 6.12
CA ALA A 59 -1.84 8.65 6.67
C ALA A 59 -2.08 8.59 8.19
N ALA A 60 -1.50 9.50 8.97
CA ALA A 60 -1.67 9.52 10.42
C ALA A 60 -3.14 9.71 10.81
N LYS A 61 -3.85 10.60 10.12
CA LYS A 61 -5.28 10.85 10.32
C LYS A 61 -6.14 9.62 9.99
N ARG A 62 -5.87 8.93 8.87
CA ARG A 62 -6.60 7.72 8.46
C ARG A 62 -6.46 6.58 9.46
N PHE A 63 -5.29 6.44 10.06
CA PHE A 63 -5.04 5.42 11.09
C PHE A 63 -5.36 5.90 12.53
N GLY A 64 -5.81 7.14 12.70
CA GLY A 64 -6.19 7.68 14.02
C GLY A 64 -5.02 7.81 15.00
N ILE A 65 -3.80 8.01 14.50
CA ILE A 65 -2.59 8.13 15.31
C ILE A 65 -1.92 9.49 15.12
N SER A 66 -0.98 9.83 16.00
CA SER A 66 -0.20 11.05 15.83
C SER A 66 0.81 10.89 14.69
N LYS A 67 1.17 12.00 14.02
CA LYS A 67 2.26 12.02 13.04
C LYS A 67 3.59 11.51 13.63
N TYR A 68 3.81 11.74 14.93
CA TYR A 68 4.96 11.22 15.66
C TYR A 68 4.92 9.69 15.75
N ASP A 69 3.78 9.10 16.09
CA ASP A 69 3.63 7.64 16.12
C ASP A 69 3.82 7.05 14.71
N MET A 70 3.31 7.73 13.66
CA MET A 70 3.45 7.28 12.27
C MET A 70 4.92 7.30 11.79
N LYS A 71 5.72 8.29 12.21
CA LYS A 71 7.19 8.29 11.98
C LYS A 71 7.89 7.07 12.58
N ASN A 72 7.32 6.46 13.60
CA ASN A 72 7.87 5.28 14.27
C ASN A 72 7.29 3.97 13.72
N LEU A 73 6.91 3.95 12.44
CA LEU A 73 6.49 2.76 11.71
C LEU A 73 7.63 1.72 11.68
N LYS A 74 7.26 0.48 11.94
CA LYS A 74 8.13 -0.70 11.91
C LYS A 74 7.82 -1.60 10.74
N GLN A 75 6.54 -1.72 10.41
CA GLN A 75 6.11 -2.58 9.33
C GLN A 75 4.88 -1.99 8.63
N ILE A 76 4.78 -2.26 7.34
CA ILE A 76 3.55 -2.15 6.59
C ILE A 76 3.35 -3.40 5.72
N ARG A 77 2.11 -3.84 5.60
CA ARG A 77 1.68 -4.85 4.66
C ARG A 77 0.41 -4.39 3.96
N ALA A 78 0.39 -4.48 2.64
CA ALA A 78 -0.79 -4.27 1.82
C ALA A 78 -1.17 -5.59 1.12
N ASP A 79 -2.37 -6.08 1.35
CA ASP A 79 -2.99 -7.15 0.56
C ASP A 79 -3.97 -6.51 -0.42
N ILE A 80 -3.66 -6.62 -1.72
CA ILE A 80 -4.39 -6.00 -2.81
C ILE A 80 -5.03 -7.10 -3.65
N LYS A 81 -6.36 -7.05 -3.78
CA LYS A 81 -7.14 -8.01 -4.56
C LYS A 81 -7.89 -7.29 -5.66
N VAL A 82 -7.55 -7.63 -6.91
CA VAL A 82 -8.16 -7.06 -8.11
C VAL A 82 -9.14 -8.06 -8.70
N SER A 83 -10.39 -7.65 -8.82
CA SER A 83 -11.45 -8.34 -9.56
C SER A 83 -11.81 -7.55 -10.81
N GLU A 84 -12.70 -8.08 -11.65
CA GLU A 84 -13.16 -7.35 -12.84
C GLU A 84 -13.85 -6.02 -12.50
N GLU A 85 -14.57 -5.96 -11.37
CA GLU A 85 -15.37 -4.80 -10.98
C GLU A 85 -14.68 -3.92 -9.93
N SER A 86 -13.87 -4.52 -9.06
CA SER A 86 -13.36 -3.84 -7.86
C SER A 86 -11.90 -4.15 -7.53
N ILE A 87 -11.27 -3.21 -6.86
CA ILE A 87 -9.95 -3.33 -6.23
C ILE A 87 -10.16 -3.20 -4.72
N ASN A 88 -9.72 -4.22 -3.97
CA ASN A 88 -9.81 -4.25 -2.51
C ASN A 88 -8.40 -4.18 -1.92
N ILE A 89 -8.16 -3.21 -1.04
CA ILE A 89 -6.87 -2.97 -0.39
C ILE A 89 -7.05 -3.19 1.11
N LYS A 90 -6.24 -4.06 1.70
CA LYS A 90 -6.14 -4.24 3.15
C LYS A 90 -4.75 -3.85 3.62
N LEU A 91 -4.68 -2.80 4.43
CA LEU A 91 -3.45 -2.30 5.02
C LEU A 91 -3.33 -2.74 6.47
N LEU A 92 -2.14 -3.20 6.82
CA LEU A 92 -1.71 -3.59 8.15
C LEU A 92 -0.41 -2.85 8.44
N LEU A 93 -0.44 -1.89 9.36
CA LEU A 93 0.73 -1.15 9.81
C LEU A 93 1.07 -1.57 11.23
N GLU A 94 2.34 -1.51 11.57
CA GLU A 94 2.82 -1.71 12.94
C GLU A 94 3.69 -0.52 13.33
N VAL A 95 3.29 0.21 14.36
CA VAL A 95 4.04 1.36 14.88
C VAL A 95 4.53 1.07 16.29
N SER A 96 5.69 1.62 16.64
CA SER A 96 6.18 1.58 18.03
C SER A 96 5.61 2.75 18.82
N LYS A 97 4.79 2.46 19.83
CA LYS A 97 4.18 3.45 20.71
C LYS A 97 4.47 3.11 22.17
N ARG A 98 5.26 3.95 22.84
CA ARG A 98 5.67 3.77 24.26
C ARG A 98 6.25 2.36 24.52
N ASN A 99 7.16 1.92 23.65
CA ASN A 99 7.80 0.59 23.69
C ASN A 99 6.83 -0.60 23.53
N ARG A 100 5.66 -0.38 22.92
CA ARG A 100 4.72 -1.44 22.53
C ARG A 100 4.42 -1.34 21.05
N GLU A 101 4.24 -2.49 20.42
CA GLU A 101 3.77 -2.59 19.03
C GLU A 101 2.27 -2.34 19.01
N LEU A 102 1.85 -1.37 18.20
CA LEU A 102 0.45 -1.06 17.97
C LEU A 102 0.10 -1.44 16.53
N PRO A 103 -0.68 -2.52 16.33
CA PRO A 103 -1.17 -2.88 15.01
C PRO A 103 -2.31 -1.93 14.59
N LEU A 104 -2.21 -1.40 13.38
CA LEU A 104 -3.16 -0.49 12.76
C LEU A 104 -3.70 -1.14 11.48
N LYS A 105 -5.00 -1.00 11.23
CA LYS A 105 -5.68 -1.65 10.10
C LYS A 105 -6.53 -0.65 9.35
N LEU A 106 -6.47 -0.73 8.02
CA LEU A 106 -7.35 0.01 7.13
C LEU A 106 -7.78 -0.90 5.99
N SER A 107 -9.04 -0.79 5.56
CA SER A 107 -9.57 -1.55 4.43
C SER A 107 -10.34 -0.60 3.54
N ILE A 108 -9.97 -0.59 2.27
CA ILE A 108 -10.49 0.32 1.25
C ILE A 108 -10.92 -0.50 0.05
N THR A 109 -12.03 -0.13 -0.58
CA THR A 109 -12.53 -0.74 -1.80
C THR A 109 -12.85 0.35 -2.81
N GLY A 110 -12.41 0.16 -4.05
CA GLY A 110 -12.70 1.05 -5.18
C GLY A 110 -13.08 0.26 -6.42
N ALA A 111 -13.58 0.98 -7.44
CA ALA A 111 -13.87 0.39 -8.74
C ALA A 111 -12.56 0.07 -9.50
N ASN A 112 -12.54 -1.02 -10.28
CA ASN A 112 -11.43 -1.35 -11.18
C ASN A 112 -11.56 -0.59 -12.51
N GLU A 113 -11.53 0.74 -12.46
CA GLU A 113 -11.80 1.59 -13.64
C GLU A 113 -10.74 1.43 -14.74
N MET A 114 -9.50 1.16 -14.35
CA MET A 114 -8.39 0.90 -15.28
C MET A 114 -8.44 -0.49 -15.92
N LYS A 115 -9.45 -1.32 -15.57
CA LYS A 115 -9.60 -2.70 -16.05
C LYS A 115 -8.31 -3.50 -15.86
N LEU A 116 -7.68 -3.34 -14.70
CA LEU A 116 -6.51 -4.13 -14.34
C LEU A 116 -6.87 -5.62 -14.43
N PRO A 117 -5.96 -6.47 -14.94
CA PRO A 117 -6.20 -7.90 -15.01
C PRO A 117 -6.60 -8.43 -13.62
N SER A 118 -7.63 -9.26 -13.58
CA SER A 118 -8.02 -9.92 -12.34
C SER A 118 -6.85 -10.77 -11.82
N THR A 119 -6.31 -10.37 -10.67
CA THR A 119 -5.22 -11.07 -10.01
C THR A 119 -5.77 -11.87 -8.85
N SER A 120 -5.25 -13.08 -8.63
CA SER A 120 -5.65 -13.90 -7.48
C SER A 120 -4.92 -13.48 -6.19
N SER A 121 -4.84 -12.17 -5.90
CA SER A 121 -4.13 -11.52 -4.79
C SER A 121 -2.66 -11.15 -5.06
N GLY A 122 -2.29 -9.89 -4.81
CA GLY A 122 -0.92 -9.39 -4.71
C GLY A 122 -0.65 -8.88 -3.29
N THR A 123 0.53 -9.14 -2.72
CA THR A 123 0.92 -8.68 -1.38
C THR A 123 2.19 -7.82 -1.46
N MET A 124 2.09 -6.56 -1.02
CA MET A 124 3.26 -5.74 -0.72
C MET A 124 3.58 -5.90 0.77
N ALA A 125 4.83 -6.14 1.13
CA ALA A 125 5.26 -6.13 2.53
C ALA A 125 6.50 -5.26 2.66
N VAL A 126 6.62 -4.50 3.75
CA VAL A 126 7.78 -3.66 4.01
C VAL A 126 8.07 -3.74 5.48
N ALA A 127 9.33 -3.99 5.82
CA ALA A 127 9.81 -4.04 7.19
C ALA A 127 11.00 -3.09 7.31
N ALA A 128 11.00 -2.29 8.38
CA ALA A 128 12.08 -1.41 8.79
C ALA A 128 13.28 -2.19 9.32
#